data_AF-A0A391P962-F1
#
_entry.id   AF-A0A391P962-F1
#
_cell.length_a   1.000
_cell.length_b   1.000
_cell.length_c   1.000
_cell.angle_alpha   90.00
_cell.angle_beta   90.00
_cell.angle_gamma   90.00
#
_symmetry.space_group_name_H-M   'P 1'
#
loop_
_entity.id
_entity.type
_entity.pdbx_description
1 polymer ?
#
loop_
_entity_poly.entity_id
_entity_poly.type
_entity_poly.pdbx_seq_one_letter_code
_entity_poly.pdbx_strand_id
1 'polypeptide(L)'
;MHGGENTLATARDNPPDRVIADDDIVFVDLGPLFEEWEADFGRTFVIGDDPRKLALRNDLPKVWEAARAHFESTPDITGAQLFEHVVGLSRAAGWEFGGAIAGHLVGEFPHEKIRGHEIDSYVAPGSDLPMRRLDSQGRQCHWILEVHLVDPGRQFGGFQEELLDLRR
;
A
#
# COMPACT_ATOMS: atom_id res chain seq x y z
N MET A 1 -5.60 2.98 -12.20
CA MET A 1 -6.90 3.50 -11.72
C MET A 1 -7.94 2.40 -11.80
N HIS A 2 -8.69 2.19 -10.72
CA HIS A 2 -9.73 1.17 -10.64
C HIS A 2 -11.00 1.74 -10.02
N GLY A 3 -12.18 1.29 -10.47
CA GLY A 3 -13.47 1.75 -9.95
C GLY A 3 -14.47 0.61 -9.78
N GLY A 4 -15.37 0.74 -8.81
CA GLY A 4 -16.37 -0.28 -8.48
C GLY A 4 -15.69 -1.59 -8.05
N GLU A 5 -16.15 -2.73 -8.54
CA GLU A 5 -15.56 -4.04 -8.23
C GLU A 5 -14.08 -4.17 -8.66
N ASN A 6 -13.64 -3.40 -9.66
CA ASN A 6 -12.23 -3.41 -10.09
C ASN A 6 -11.29 -2.93 -8.97
N THR A 7 -11.80 -2.24 -7.94
CA THR A 7 -10.99 -1.84 -6.77
C THR A 7 -10.55 -3.01 -5.88
N LEU A 8 -11.03 -4.22 -6.15
CA LEU A 8 -10.57 -5.46 -5.52
C LEU A 8 -9.28 -6.00 -6.15
N ALA A 9 -8.95 -5.54 -7.36
CA ALA A 9 -7.74 -5.94 -8.08
C ALA A 9 -6.48 -5.40 -7.38
N THR A 10 -5.42 -6.17 -7.45
CA THR A 10 -4.07 -5.79 -7.01
C THR A 10 -3.18 -5.48 -8.21
N ALA A 11 -1.96 -4.97 -7.99
CA ALA A 11 -1.03 -4.60 -9.06
C ALA A 11 -0.67 -5.74 -10.04
N ARG A 12 -0.93 -7.01 -9.69
CA ARG A 12 -0.70 -8.18 -10.58
C ARG A 12 -1.91 -8.56 -11.41
N ASP A 13 -3.07 -7.98 -11.12
CA ASP A 13 -4.32 -8.28 -11.79
C ASP A 13 -4.53 -7.32 -12.97
N ASN A 14 -5.34 -7.75 -13.93
CA ASN A 14 -5.75 -6.92 -15.06
C ASN A 14 -7.26 -7.07 -15.27
N PRO A 15 -8.09 -6.45 -14.40
CA PRO A 15 -9.53 -6.55 -14.52
C PRO A 15 -10.02 -5.90 -15.83
N PRO A 16 -11.16 -6.33 -16.38
CA PRO A 16 -11.69 -5.75 -17.61
C PRO A 16 -12.00 -4.26 -17.44
N ASP A 17 -11.82 -3.50 -18.53
CA ASP A 17 -12.21 -2.10 -18.59
C ASP A 17 -13.70 -1.93 -18.29
N ARG A 18 -14.04 -0.93 -17.48
CA ARG A 18 -15.43 -0.51 -17.25
C ARG A 18 -15.55 1.01 -17.20
N VAL A 19 -16.73 1.49 -17.54
CA VAL A 19 -17.10 2.89 -17.33
C VAL A 19 -17.39 3.09 -15.85
N ILE A 20 -16.84 4.15 -15.26
CA ILE A 20 -17.14 4.57 -13.89
C ILE A 20 -18.60 5.02 -13.84
N ALA A 21 -19.35 4.46 -12.90
CA ALA A 21 -20.78 4.68 -12.72
C ALA A 21 -21.07 5.60 -11.53
N ASP A 22 -22.34 6.01 -11.42
CA ASP A 22 -22.85 6.63 -10.21
C ASP A 22 -22.66 5.69 -9.00
N ASP A 23 -22.47 6.28 -7.82
CA ASP A 23 -22.21 5.58 -6.56
C ASP A 23 -20.91 4.76 -6.48
N ASP A 24 -19.99 4.84 -7.45
CA ASP A 24 -18.75 4.08 -7.40
C ASP A 24 -17.76 4.55 -6.32
N ILE A 25 -16.99 3.60 -5.81
CA ILE A 25 -15.70 3.86 -5.16
C ILE A 25 -14.59 3.65 -6.18
N VAL A 26 -13.60 4.54 -6.19
CA VAL A 26 -12.56 4.62 -7.20
C VAL A 26 -11.25 4.90 -6.51
N PHE A 27 -10.16 4.24 -6.91
CA PHE A 27 -8.83 4.70 -6.55
C PHE A 27 -8.00 5.07 -7.78
N VAL A 28 -7.22 6.12 -7.60
CA VAL A 28 -6.18 6.56 -8.53
C VAL A 28 -4.87 6.22 -7.86
N ASP A 29 -3.99 5.57 -8.60
CA ASP A 29 -2.65 5.12 -8.23
C ASP A 29 -1.74 5.71 -9.32
N LEU A 30 -0.75 6.47 -8.88
CA LEU A 30 0.18 7.24 -9.71
C LEU A 30 1.59 6.91 -9.25
N GLY A 31 2.39 6.34 -10.14
CA GLY A 31 3.84 6.19 -9.96
C GLY A 31 4.64 7.15 -10.85
N PRO A 32 4.68 8.47 -10.55
CA PRO A 32 5.56 9.40 -11.25
C PRO A 32 7.04 9.10 -11.04
N LEU A 33 7.83 9.62 -11.97
CA LEU A 33 9.25 9.36 -12.05
C LEU A 33 9.96 10.70 -12.08
N PHE A 34 10.80 10.93 -11.07
CA PHE A 34 11.58 12.14 -10.95
C PHE A 34 13.06 11.78 -11.16
N GLU A 35 13.56 12.08 -12.35
CA GLU A 35 14.86 11.58 -12.82
C GLU A 35 14.93 10.05 -12.73
N GLU A 36 15.75 9.52 -11.82
CA GLU A 36 15.95 8.08 -11.64
C GLU A 36 15.10 7.51 -10.48
N TRP A 37 14.36 8.34 -9.76
CA TRP A 37 13.63 7.96 -8.54
C TRP A 37 12.12 7.83 -8.76
N GLU A 38 11.58 6.72 -8.29
CA GLU A 38 10.15 6.48 -8.17
C GLU A 38 9.54 7.31 -7.04
N ALA A 39 8.29 7.73 -7.24
CA ALA A 39 7.41 8.17 -6.18
C ALA A 39 6.03 7.57 -6.45
N ASP A 40 5.37 7.06 -5.42
CA ASP A 40 4.03 6.50 -5.55
C ASP A 40 3.03 7.26 -4.68
N PHE A 41 1.88 7.53 -5.27
CA PHE A 41 0.78 8.22 -4.63
C PHE A 41 -0.57 7.68 -5.09
N GLY A 42 -1.28 7.15 -4.11
CA GLY A 42 -2.53 6.44 -4.32
C GLY A 42 -3.62 6.95 -3.39
N ARG A 43 -4.80 7.21 -3.94
CA ARG A 43 -5.95 7.76 -3.21
C ARG A 43 -7.26 7.19 -3.68
N THR A 44 -8.12 6.93 -2.69
CA THR A 44 -9.50 6.50 -2.90
C THR A 44 -10.49 7.67 -2.81
N PHE A 45 -11.45 7.66 -3.70
CA PHE A 45 -12.54 8.61 -3.85
C PHE A 45 -13.87 7.87 -3.94
N VAL A 46 -14.95 8.51 -3.53
CA VAL A 46 -16.31 7.96 -3.63
C VAL A 46 -17.14 8.95 -4.43
N ILE A 47 -17.79 8.45 -5.46
CA ILE A 47 -18.86 9.11 -6.19
C ILE A 47 -20.15 8.70 -5.47
N GLY A 48 -21.05 9.64 -5.20
CA GLY A 48 -22.26 9.37 -4.41
C GLY A 48 -22.06 9.40 -2.89
N ASP A 49 -23.02 8.84 -2.16
CA ASP A 49 -23.14 8.97 -0.71
C ASP A 49 -23.31 7.63 0.05
N ASP A 50 -23.00 6.51 -0.60
CA ASP A 50 -23.02 5.19 0.04
C ASP A 50 -22.20 5.19 1.34
N PRO A 51 -22.85 4.96 2.50
CA PRO A 51 -22.19 5.13 3.80
C PRO A 51 -21.08 4.10 4.03
N ARG A 52 -21.15 2.92 3.40
CA ARG A 52 -20.14 1.85 3.52
C ARG A 52 -18.89 2.22 2.73
N LYS A 53 -19.03 2.72 1.50
CA LYS A 53 -17.91 3.21 0.67
C LYS A 53 -17.23 4.42 1.31
N LEU A 54 -18.03 5.36 1.83
CA LEU A 54 -17.52 6.51 2.58
C LEU A 54 -16.76 6.09 3.84
N ALA A 55 -17.24 5.09 4.57
CA ALA A 55 -16.53 4.55 5.74
C ALA A 55 -15.16 3.99 5.34
N LEU A 56 -15.08 3.15 4.30
CA LEU A 56 -13.82 2.58 3.82
C LEU A 56 -12.84 3.69 3.42
N ARG A 57 -13.29 4.66 2.62
CA ARG A 57 -12.48 5.83 2.21
C ARG A 57 -11.95 6.61 3.43
N ASN A 58 -12.76 6.76 4.48
CA ASN A 58 -12.38 7.50 5.68
C ASN A 58 -11.43 6.73 6.61
N ASP A 59 -11.44 5.40 6.55
CA ASP A 59 -10.58 4.58 7.38
C ASP A 59 -9.20 4.33 6.75
N LEU A 60 -9.09 4.34 5.43
CA LEU A 60 -7.81 4.27 4.71
C LEU A 60 -6.72 5.19 5.31
N PRO A 61 -6.92 6.52 5.42
CA PRO A 61 -5.89 7.40 5.96
C PRO A 61 -5.63 7.14 7.45
N LYS A 62 -6.61 6.65 8.21
CA LYS A 62 -6.41 6.32 9.63
C LYS A 62 -5.53 5.08 9.79
N VAL A 63 -5.78 4.04 8.98
CA VAL A 63 -4.98 2.82 8.96
C VAL A 63 -3.55 3.12 8.50
N TRP A 64 -3.40 3.93 7.44
CA TRP A 64 -2.11 4.35 6.93
C TRP A 64 -1.30 5.12 7.98
N GLU A 65 -1.89 6.13 8.61
CA GLU A 65 -1.20 6.92 9.66
C GLU A 65 -0.86 6.07 10.90
N ALA A 66 -1.74 5.14 11.29
CA ALA A 66 -1.45 4.23 12.41
C ALA A 66 -0.26 3.29 12.10
N ALA A 67 -0.20 2.75 10.88
CA ALA A 67 0.93 1.93 10.44
C ALA A 67 2.23 2.74 10.36
N ARG A 68 2.17 3.97 9.83
CA ARG A 68 3.30 4.91 9.82
C ARG A 68 3.79 5.23 11.23
N ALA A 69 2.89 5.53 12.16
CA ALA A 69 3.25 5.79 13.55
C ALA A 69 3.89 4.56 14.22
N HIS A 70 3.41 3.35 13.92
CA HIS A 70 4.02 2.12 14.41
C HIS A 70 5.46 1.94 13.89
N PHE A 71 5.67 2.16 12.59
CA PHE A 71 6.99 2.16 11.95
C PHE A 71 7.94 3.21 12.54
N GLU A 72 7.45 4.41 12.84
CA GLU A 72 8.24 5.45 13.51
C GLU A 72 8.64 5.04 14.94
N SER A 73 7.72 4.44 15.70
CA SER A 73 7.94 4.04 17.09
C SER A 73 8.77 2.75 17.26
N THR A 74 9.03 2.02 16.18
CA THR A 74 9.69 0.71 16.20
C THR A 74 10.94 0.72 15.29
N PRO A 75 12.11 1.18 15.78
CA PRO A 75 13.29 1.43 14.94
C PRO A 75 13.80 0.21 14.17
N ASP A 76 13.71 -0.99 14.78
CA ASP A 76 14.24 -2.24 14.23
C ASP A 76 13.18 -3.06 13.47
N ILE A 77 12.03 -2.45 13.13
CA ILE A 77 10.92 -3.14 12.47
C ILE A 77 11.35 -3.75 11.13
N THR A 78 10.91 -4.97 10.88
CA THR A 78 11.09 -5.68 9.61
C THR A 78 9.88 -5.50 8.70
N GLY A 79 10.05 -5.78 7.40
CA GLY A 79 8.93 -5.73 6.45
C GLY A 79 7.80 -6.69 6.81
N ALA A 80 8.13 -7.88 7.33
CA ALA A 80 7.16 -8.86 7.80
C ALA A 80 6.35 -8.38 9.01
N GLN A 81 7.02 -7.71 9.96
CA GLN A 81 6.36 -7.16 11.14
C GLN A 81 5.43 -6.00 10.80
N LEU A 82 5.86 -5.09 9.93
CA LEU A 82 5.00 -3.99 9.48
C LEU A 82 3.81 -4.52 8.68
N PHE A 83 4.01 -5.53 7.82
CA PHE A 83 2.92 -6.19 7.09
C PHE A 83 1.87 -6.76 8.05
N GLU A 84 2.30 -7.55 9.04
CA GLU A 84 1.40 -8.12 10.04
C GLU A 84 0.61 -7.02 10.77
N HIS A 85 1.28 -5.91 11.10
CA HIS A 85 0.66 -4.76 11.75
C HIS A 85 -0.41 -4.11 10.87
N VAL A 86 -0.14 -3.85 9.59
CA VAL A 86 -1.10 -3.28 8.64
C VAL A 86 -2.33 -4.19 8.46
N VAL A 87 -2.11 -5.51 8.35
CA VAL A 87 -3.20 -6.49 8.30
C VAL A 87 -4.04 -6.46 9.59
N GLY A 88 -3.38 -6.36 10.75
CA GLY A 88 -4.05 -6.24 12.05
C GLY A 88 -4.90 -4.98 12.16
N LEU A 89 -4.37 -3.82 11.76
CA LEU A 89 -5.09 -2.55 11.74
C LEU A 89 -6.29 -2.59 10.80
N SER A 90 -6.13 -3.17 9.61
CA SER A 90 -7.21 -3.33 8.62
C SER A 90 -8.39 -4.12 9.21
N ARG A 91 -8.09 -5.26 9.84
CA ARG A 91 -9.09 -6.10 10.51
C ARG A 91 -9.74 -5.41 11.71
N ALA A 92 -8.95 -4.69 12.51
CA ALA A 92 -9.46 -3.94 13.66
C ALA A 92 -10.43 -2.81 13.24
N ALA A 93 -10.22 -2.24 12.05
CA ALA A 93 -11.13 -1.28 11.43
C ALA A 93 -12.36 -1.93 10.75
N GLY A 94 -12.46 -3.26 10.75
CA GLY A 94 -13.60 -4.00 10.19
C GLY A 94 -13.49 -4.32 8.70
N TRP A 95 -12.29 -4.23 8.12
CA TRP A 95 -12.01 -4.47 6.72
C TRP A 95 -11.11 -5.71 6.53
N GLU A 96 -11.16 -6.30 5.35
CA GLU A 96 -10.13 -7.25 4.90
C GLU A 96 -8.91 -6.49 4.36
N PHE A 97 -7.73 -7.10 4.44
CA PHE A 97 -6.55 -6.60 3.73
C PHE A 97 -6.47 -7.29 2.36
N GLY A 98 -6.48 -6.51 1.29
CA GLY A 98 -6.55 -7.02 -0.09
C GLY A 98 -5.20 -7.31 -0.74
N GLY A 99 -4.12 -6.68 -0.25
CA GLY A 99 -2.79 -6.77 -0.85
C GLY A 99 -2.02 -8.05 -0.52
N ALA A 100 -1.10 -8.44 -1.41
CA ALA A 100 -0.08 -9.45 -1.10
C ALA A 100 1.14 -8.84 -0.38
N ILE A 101 1.31 -7.52 -0.51
CA ILE A 101 2.33 -6.68 0.13
C ILE A 101 1.62 -5.49 0.75
N ALA A 102 2.26 -4.81 1.70
CA ALA A 102 1.80 -3.56 2.31
C ALA A 102 2.77 -2.40 2.03
N GLY A 103 3.50 -2.48 0.92
CA GLY A 103 4.54 -1.53 0.57
C GLY A 103 5.76 -2.19 -0.08
N HIS A 104 6.63 -1.37 -0.62
CA HIS A 104 7.89 -1.77 -1.23
C HIS A 104 8.99 -0.74 -1.01
N LEU A 105 10.23 -1.15 -1.29
CA LEU A 105 11.38 -0.26 -1.35
C LEU A 105 11.20 0.71 -2.52
N VAL A 106 11.51 1.99 -2.32
CA VAL A 106 11.60 2.99 -3.39
C VAL A 106 12.73 2.57 -4.33
N GLY A 107 12.42 2.38 -5.61
CA GLY A 107 13.41 2.01 -6.62
C GLY A 107 14.17 3.21 -7.20
N GLU A 108 15.45 2.99 -7.51
CA GLU A 108 16.04 3.52 -8.76
C GLU A 108 15.62 2.55 -9.87
N PHE A 109 15.02 3.04 -10.95
CA PHE A 109 14.41 2.28 -12.07
C PHE A 109 15.04 0.94 -12.54
N PRO A 110 14.27 0.11 -13.29
CA PRO A 110 13.25 -0.83 -12.85
C PRO A 110 13.87 -2.19 -12.52
N HIS A 111 13.58 -2.72 -11.33
CA HIS A 111 13.81 -4.12 -10.95
C HIS A 111 15.11 -4.73 -11.49
N GLU A 112 16.26 -4.23 -11.04
CA GLU A 112 17.43 -5.09 -11.07
C GLU A 112 17.06 -6.30 -10.19
N LYS A 113 16.71 -7.42 -10.85
CA LYS A 113 16.33 -8.67 -10.19
C LYS A 113 17.54 -9.17 -9.42
N ILE A 114 17.72 -8.68 -8.20
CA ILE A 114 18.71 -9.21 -7.27
C ILE A 114 18.21 -10.59 -6.86
N ARG A 115 18.64 -11.62 -7.62
CA ARG A 115 18.36 -13.02 -7.32
C ARG A 115 18.67 -13.31 -5.86
N GLY A 116 17.64 -13.67 -5.08
CA GLY A 116 17.77 -14.14 -3.70
C GLY A 116 17.28 -13.17 -2.62
N HIS A 117 17.07 -11.88 -2.94
CA HIS A 117 16.62 -10.86 -1.97
C HIS A 117 15.32 -10.14 -2.37
N GLU A 118 14.57 -10.65 -3.35
CA GLU A 118 13.35 -9.98 -3.82
C GLU A 118 12.34 -9.74 -2.70
N ILE A 119 12.19 -10.66 -1.73
CA ILE A 119 11.21 -10.48 -0.65
C ILE A 119 11.59 -9.34 0.32
N ASP A 120 12.88 -9.10 0.52
CA ASP A 120 13.38 -8.05 1.41
C ASP A 120 13.16 -6.64 0.85
N SER A 121 12.75 -6.53 -0.43
CA SER A 121 12.33 -5.28 -1.06
C SER A 121 10.84 -4.99 -0.88
N TYR A 122 10.09 -5.85 -0.20
CA TYR A 122 8.66 -5.67 0.06
C TYR A 122 8.35 -5.66 1.55
N VAL A 123 7.29 -4.96 1.92
CA VAL A 123 6.63 -5.07 3.22
C VAL A 123 5.68 -6.26 3.12
N ALA A 124 6.19 -7.46 3.39
CA ALA A 124 5.50 -8.71 3.13
C ALA A 124 5.96 -9.83 4.08
N PRO A 125 5.19 -10.92 4.23
CA PRO A 125 5.62 -12.09 4.97
C PRO A 125 6.97 -12.63 4.47
N GLY A 126 7.91 -12.86 5.39
CA GLY A 126 9.27 -13.33 5.08
C GLY A 126 10.29 -12.24 4.73
N SER A 127 9.89 -10.96 4.76
CA SER A 127 10.80 -9.82 4.70
C SER A 127 11.37 -9.55 6.11
N ASP A 128 12.41 -10.30 6.47
CA ASP A 128 12.91 -10.36 7.85
C ASP A 128 14.08 -9.41 8.13
N LEU A 129 14.56 -8.69 7.11
CA LEU A 129 15.58 -7.66 7.30
C LEU A 129 14.96 -6.38 7.90
N PRO A 130 15.71 -5.65 8.76
CA PRO A 130 15.29 -4.34 9.23
C PRO A 130 15.01 -3.40 8.05
N MET A 131 13.93 -2.64 8.14
CA MET A 131 13.55 -1.68 7.10
C MET A 131 14.49 -0.48 7.06
N ARG A 132 15.09 -0.09 8.20
CA ARG A 132 16.03 1.04 8.32
C ARG A 132 17.49 0.65 8.01
N ARG A 133 17.70 -0.31 7.11
CA ARG A 133 19.03 -0.76 6.68
C ARG A 133 19.61 0.12 5.56
N LEU A 134 20.88 -0.13 5.25
CA LEU A 134 21.51 0.37 4.04
C LEU A 134 21.32 -0.64 2.89
N ASP A 135 21.26 -0.12 1.67
CA ASP A 135 21.30 -0.92 0.44
C ASP A 135 22.74 -1.41 0.12
N SER A 136 22.91 -2.13 -0.99
CA SER A 136 24.20 -2.65 -1.43
C SER A 136 25.24 -1.56 -1.78
N GLN A 137 24.79 -0.31 -1.97
CA GLN A 137 25.62 0.86 -2.25
C GLN A 137 25.87 1.71 -1.00
N GLY A 138 25.38 1.29 0.17
CA GLY A 138 25.53 2.01 1.43
C GLY A 138 24.58 3.19 1.62
N ARG A 139 23.49 3.26 0.84
CA ARG A 139 22.47 4.31 0.93
C ARG A 139 21.32 3.86 1.83
N GLN A 140 20.66 4.80 2.48
CA GLN A 140 19.51 4.49 3.32
C GLN A 140 18.35 3.95 2.48
N CYS A 141 17.78 2.81 2.89
CA CYS A 141 16.56 2.27 2.27
C CYS A 141 15.36 3.17 2.55
N HIS A 142 14.67 3.61 1.50
CA HIS A 142 13.41 4.36 1.56
C HIS A 142 12.25 3.48 1.08
N TRP A 143 11.04 3.71 1.58
CA TRP A 143 9.91 2.80 1.40
C TRP A 143 8.64 3.55 1.00
N ILE A 144 7.77 2.88 0.25
CA ILE A 144 6.37 3.22 0.07
C ILE A 144 5.57 2.33 1.03
N LEU A 145 4.58 2.91 1.73
CA LEU A 145 3.61 2.17 2.52
C LEU A 145 2.28 2.16 1.78
N GLU A 146 1.73 0.96 1.57
CA GLU A 146 0.47 0.74 0.87
C GLU A 146 -0.55 0.08 1.79
N VAL A 147 -1.79 0.57 1.73
CA VAL A 147 -2.94 0.02 2.45
C VAL A 147 -4.05 -0.24 1.44
N HIS A 148 -4.35 -1.53 1.23
CA HIS A 148 -5.49 -1.98 0.43
C HIS A 148 -6.57 -2.55 1.36
N LEU A 149 -7.63 -1.78 1.57
CA LEU A 149 -8.80 -2.23 2.34
C LEU A 149 -9.85 -2.81 1.40
N VAL A 150 -10.44 -3.93 1.79
CA VAL A 150 -11.50 -4.62 1.06
C VAL A 150 -12.72 -4.77 1.96
N ASP A 151 -13.90 -4.48 1.42
CA ASP A 151 -15.15 -4.79 2.11
C ASP A 151 -15.27 -6.31 2.33
N PRO A 152 -15.68 -6.79 3.52
CA PRO A 152 -15.82 -8.24 3.79
C PRO A 152 -16.79 -8.98 2.85
N GLY A 153 -17.77 -8.28 2.26
CA GLY A 153 -18.64 -8.84 1.22
C GLY A 153 -17.96 -8.92 -0.15
N ARG A 154 -16.72 -8.42 -0.27
CA ARG A 154 -15.88 -8.36 -1.46
C ARG A 154 -16.59 -7.75 -2.66
N GLN A 155 -17.36 -6.69 -2.40
CA GLN A 155 -18.05 -5.94 -3.45
C GLN A 155 -17.20 -4.79 -3.98
N PHE A 156 -16.31 -4.26 -3.15
CA PHE A 156 -15.40 -3.18 -3.49
C PHE A 156 -14.23 -3.13 -2.49
N GLY A 157 -13.22 -2.35 -2.82
CA GLY A 157 -12.12 -2.00 -1.95
C GLY A 157 -11.72 -0.53 -2.13
N GLY A 158 -10.58 -0.19 -1.55
CA GLY A 158 -9.95 1.10 -1.70
C GLY A 158 -8.48 1.00 -1.32
N PHE A 159 -7.70 1.89 -1.90
CA PHE A 159 -6.27 1.90 -1.83
C PHE A 159 -5.76 3.27 -1.37
N GLN A 160 -4.72 3.25 -0.55
CA GLN A 160 -3.92 4.42 -0.20
C GLN A 160 -2.46 4.01 -0.11
N GLU A 161 -1.61 4.73 -0.83
CA GLU A 161 -0.17 4.58 -0.75
C GLU A 161 0.49 5.95 -0.73
N GLU A 162 1.68 5.99 -0.14
CA GLU A 162 2.52 7.17 -0.02
C GLU A 162 3.93 6.78 0.43
N LEU A 163 4.86 7.72 0.26
CA LEU A 163 6.19 7.63 0.85
C LEU A 163 6.12 7.45 2.37
N LEU A 164 6.73 6.37 2.85
CA LEU A 164 7.00 6.11 4.25
C LEU A 164 8.35 6.73 4.62
N ASP A 165 8.28 7.98 5.04
CA ASP A 165 9.47 8.76 5.34
C ASP A 165 10.19 8.34 6.63
N LEU A 166 11.52 8.36 6.57
CA LEU A 166 12.39 8.22 7.73
C LEU A 166 12.60 9.61 8.34
N ARG A 167 11.57 10.22 8.94
CA ARG A 167 11.78 11.53 9.59
C ARG A 167 12.79 11.40 10.74
N ARG A 168 13.59 12.46 10.90
CA ARG A 168 14.53 12.66 12.02
C ARG A 168 13.82 13.23 13.23
#